data_AF-A0A2R7R4R4-F1
#
_entry.id   AF-A0A2R7R4R4-F1
#
_cell.length_a   1.000
_cell.length_b   1.000
_cell.length_c   1.000
_cell.angle_alpha   90.00
_cell.angle_beta   90.00
_cell.angle_gamma   90.00
#
_symmetry.space_group_name_H-M   'P 1'
#
loop_
_entity.id
_entity.type
_entity.pdbx_description
1 polymer ?
#
loop_
_entity_poly.entity_id
_entity_poly.type
_entity_poly.pdbx_seq_one_letter_code
_entity_poly.pdbx_strand_id
1 'polypeptide(L)'
;MVVTPRAGHLAAVAARTGMLAIGDDKDTRLAESLAAHFVADSAQDVDIQMVLTPAEIADLAFMGPAGHHLDRAALASNLGTGDDATAVEAMFRITVFRLVTDAT
;
A
#
# COMPACT_ATOMS: atom_id res chain seq x y z
N MET A 1 -7.70 0.75 15.63
CA MET A 1 -7.84 1.13 14.22
C MET A 1 -6.63 0.64 13.47
N VAL A 2 -6.81 0.10 12.27
CA VAL A 2 -5.72 -0.38 11.40
C VAL A 2 -5.89 0.22 10.02
N VAL A 3 -4.77 0.62 9.40
CA VAL A 3 -4.74 1.07 8.01
C VAL A 3 -4.00 0.04 7.20
N THR A 4 -4.58 -0.40 6.09
CA THR A 4 -3.98 -1.37 5.18
C THR A 4 -4.05 -0.88 3.74
N PRO A 5 -3.05 -1.19 2.90
CA PRO A 5 -3.17 -0.93 1.48
C PRO A 5 -4.17 -1.92 0.87
N ARG A 6 -4.99 -1.44 -0.08
CA ARG A 6 -5.93 -2.28 -0.85
C ARG A 6 -5.27 -2.85 -2.11
N ALA A 7 -5.94 -3.78 -2.78
CA ALA A 7 -5.60 -4.16 -4.14
C ALA A 7 -5.56 -2.91 -5.04
N GLY A 8 -4.56 -2.83 -5.93
CA GLY A 8 -4.33 -1.67 -6.78
C GLY A 8 -3.52 -0.53 -6.14
N HIS A 9 -3.25 -0.58 -4.84
CA HIS A 9 -2.41 0.41 -4.16
C HIS A 9 -1.06 0.59 -4.87
N LEU A 10 -0.78 1.81 -5.36
CA LEU A 10 0.44 2.16 -6.08
C LEU A 10 0.72 1.32 -7.33
N ALA A 11 -0.32 0.81 -8.01
CA ALA A 11 -0.16 -0.06 -9.19
C ALA A 11 0.74 0.56 -10.28
N ALA A 12 0.58 1.86 -10.55
CA ALA A 12 1.41 2.59 -11.52
C ALA A 12 2.90 2.61 -11.15
N VAL A 13 3.23 2.67 -9.85
CA VAL A 13 4.60 2.58 -9.36
C VAL A 13 5.09 1.14 -9.46
N ALA A 14 4.32 0.17 -8.97
CA ALA A 14 4.70 -1.23 -8.96
C ALA A 14 5.03 -1.77 -10.37
N ALA A 15 4.25 -1.35 -11.38
CA ALA A 15 4.48 -1.71 -12.79
C ALA A 15 5.85 -1.24 -13.33
N ARG A 16 6.45 -0.19 -12.75
CA ARG A 16 7.72 0.39 -13.19
C ARG A 16 8.91 0.00 -12.32
N THR A 17 8.66 -0.40 -11.07
CA THR A 17 9.72 -0.59 -10.06
C THR A 17 9.88 -2.03 -9.60
N GLY A 18 8.96 -2.94 -9.97
CA GLY A 18 9.02 -4.34 -9.54
C GLY A 18 8.56 -4.56 -8.09
N MET A 19 7.87 -3.58 -7.48
CA MET A 19 7.24 -3.77 -6.17
C MET A 19 6.18 -4.88 -6.25
N LEU A 20 6.05 -5.62 -5.14
CA LEU A 20 5.03 -6.66 -5.00
C LEU A 20 3.63 -6.04 -5.01
N ALA A 21 2.71 -6.70 -5.71
CA ALA A 21 1.30 -6.37 -5.66
C ALA A 21 0.71 -6.68 -4.27
N ILE A 22 -0.33 -5.95 -3.90
CA ILE A 22 -1.13 -6.25 -2.71
C ILE A 22 -2.11 -7.38 -3.06
N GLY A 23 -2.09 -8.47 -2.29
CA GLY A 23 -3.04 -9.56 -2.47
C GLY A 23 -4.46 -9.18 -2.03
N ASP A 24 -5.46 -9.66 -2.77
CA ASP A 24 -6.89 -9.34 -2.58
C ASP A 24 -7.45 -9.83 -1.23
N ASP A 25 -6.79 -10.79 -0.60
CA ASP A 25 -7.22 -11.45 0.64
C ASP A 25 -6.69 -10.79 1.92
N LYS A 26 -5.94 -9.68 1.80
CA LYS A 26 -5.21 -9.07 2.92
C LYS A 26 -6.12 -8.61 4.05
N ASP A 27 -7.29 -8.06 3.70
CA ASP A 27 -8.27 -7.59 4.70
C ASP A 27 -8.90 -8.75 5.46
N THR A 28 -9.25 -9.83 4.76
CA THR A 28 -9.80 -11.04 5.36
C THR A 28 -8.79 -11.65 6.33
N ARG A 29 -7.53 -11.82 5.91
CA ARG A 29 -6.46 -12.34 6.76
C ARG A 29 -6.23 -11.46 7.99
N LEU A 30 -6.29 -10.14 7.86
CA LEU A 30 -6.19 -9.23 9.00
C LEU A 30 -7.36 -9.44 9.97
N ALA A 31 -8.61 -9.46 9.48
CA ALA A 31 -9.79 -9.64 10.32
C ALA A 31 -9.74 -10.99 11.06
N GLU A 32 -9.39 -12.07 10.36
CA GLU A 32 -9.21 -13.41 10.94
C GLU A 32 -8.13 -13.42 12.03
N SER A 33 -7.01 -12.73 11.81
CA SER A 33 -5.93 -12.64 12.81
C SER A 33 -6.33 -11.91 14.10
N LEU A 34 -7.36 -11.06 14.04
CA LEU A 34 -7.83 -10.26 15.17
C LEU A 34 -9.11 -10.82 15.82
N ALA A 35 -9.77 -11.80 15.17
CA ALA A 35 -11.10 -12.29 15.55
C ALA A 35 -11.19 -12.90 16.96
N ALA A 36 -10.07 -13.30 17.57
CA ALA A 36 -10.05 -13.82 18.94
C ALA A 36 -10.46 -12.76 19.99
N HIS A 37 -10.24 -11.48 19.71
CA HIS A 37 -10.46 -10.39 20.68
C HIS A 37 -11.24 -9.23 20.11
N PHE A 38 -11.28 -9.09 18.79
CA PHE A 38 -11.84 -7.93 18.13
C PHE A 38 -12.86 -8.31 17.07
N VAL A 39 -13.85 -7.45 16.90
CA VAL A 39 -14.78 -7.47 15.77
C VAL A 39 -14.66 -6.14 15.01
N ALA A 40 -14.73 -6.22 13.69
CA ALA A 40 -14.76 -5.03 12.85
C ALA A 40 -16.04 -4.23 13.16
N ASP A 41 -15.87 -2.95 13.44
CA ASP A 41 -16.96 -2.03 13.78
C ASP A 41 -17.34 -1.16 12.58
N SER A 42 -16.33 -0.65 11.86
CA SER A 42 -16.52 0.09 10.62
C SER A 42 -15.29 -0.02 9.73
N ALA A 43 -15.49 0.18 8.42
CA ALA A 43 -14.44 0.26 7.43
C ALA A 43 -14.70 1.41 6.45
N GLN A 44 -13.64 2.10 6.05
CA GLN A 44 -13.68 3.17 5.07
C GLN A 44 -12.52 3.04 4.09
N ASP A 45 -12.81 3.18 2.80
CA ASP A 45 -11.80 3.26 1.76
C ASP A 45 -11.31 4.70 1.58
N VAL A 46 -10.01 4.86 1.41
CA VAL A 46 -9.35 6.16 1.23
C VAL A 46 -8.41 6.07 0.04
N ASP A 47 -8.69 6.88 -0.98
CA ASP A 47 -7.91 6.95 -2.20
C ASP A 47 -7.28 8.34 -2.34
N ILE A 48 -5.97 8.35 -2.61
CA ILE A 48 -5.18 9.56 -2.72
C ILE A 48 -4.55 9.60 -4.11
N GLN A 49 -4.92 10.61 -4.88
CA GLN A 49 -4.31 10.91 -6.18
C GLN A 49 -3.05 11.74 -5.99
N MET A 50 -1.99 11.35 -6.67
CA MET A 50 -0.69 11.99 -6.63
C MET A 50 -0.11 12.11 -8.04
N VAL A 51 0.75 13.09 -8.23
CA VAL A 51 1.56 13.22 -9.45
C VAL A 51 3.01 13.22 -8.99
N LEU A 52 3.74 12.16 -9.34
CA LEU A 52 5.08 11.90 -8.83
C LEU A 52 6.12 11.97 -9.95
N THR A 53 7.23 12.62 -9.68
CA THR A 53 8.42 12.61 -10.53
C THR A 53 9.10 11.23 -10.50
N PRO A 54 9.97 10.93 -11.48
CA PRO A 54 10.78 9.71 -11.47
C PRO A 54 11.59 9.52 -10.18
N ALA A 55 12.14 10.60 -9.60
CA ALA A 55 12.90 10.55 -8.36
C ALA A 55 12.02 10.14 -7.17
N GLU A 56 10.83 10.74 -7.04
CA GLU A 56 9.88 10.41 -5.97
C GLU A 56 9.33 8.98 -6.10
N ILE A 57 9.13 8.49 -7.32
CA ILE A 57 8.77 7.09 -7.58
C ILE A 57 9.87 6.14 -7.10
N ALA A 58 11.14 6.47 -7.36
CA ALA A 58 12.27 5.69 -6.88
C ALA A 58 12.30 5.67 -5.34
N ASP A 59 12.22 6.84 -4.71
CA ASP A 59 12.22 6.94 -3.25
C ASP A 59 11.04 6.20 -2.60
N LEU A 60 9.85 6.28 -3.19
CA LEU A 60 8.68 5.51 -2.76
C LEU A 60 8.92 4.00 -2.83
N ALA A 61 9.51 3.51 -3.93
CA ALA A 61 9.84 2.10 -4.08
C ALA A 61 10.88 1.62 -3.05
N PHE A 62 11.81 2.49 -2.64
CA PHE A 62 12.80 2.20 -1.61
C PHE A 62 12.23 2.17 -0.19
N MET A 63 11.16 2.89 0.09
CA MET A 63 10.47 2.82 1.40
C MET A 63 9.63 1.55 1.57
N GLY A 64 9.33 0.84 0.49
CA GLY A 64 8.57 -0.41 0.51
C GLY A 64 9.43 -1.62 0.92
N PRO A 65 8.80 -2.72 1.38
CA PRO A 65 9.51 -3.95 1.78
C PRO A 65 10.35 -4.58 0.65
N ALA A 66 10.03 -4.27 -0.62
CA ALA A 66 10.81 -4.71 -1.78
C ALA A 66 12.06 -3.85 -2.04
N GLY A 67 12.17 -2.66 -1.43
CA GLY A 67 13.22 -1.69 -1.69
C GLY A 67 14.63 -2.21 -1.44
N HIS A 68 14.81 -3.14 -0.49
CA HIS A 68 16.10 -3.78 -0.20
C HIS A 68 16.62 -4.71 -1.31
N HIS A 69 15.76 -5.12 -2.23
CA HIS A 69 16.12 -5.97 -3.38
C HIS A 69 16.28 -5.17 -4.67
N LEU A 70 16.03 -3.86 -4.66
CA LEU A 70 16.12 -3.00 -5.83
C LEU A 70 17.51 -2.37 -5.94
N ASP A 71 18.13 -2.50 -7.12
CA ASP A 71 19.31 -1.70 -7.47
C ASP A 71 18.87 -0.27 -7.84
N ARG A 72 19.32 0.72 -7.05
CA ARG A 72 19.01 2.15 -7.25
C ARG A 72 19.48 2.68 -8.60
N ALA A 73 20.61 2.20 -9.11
CA ALA A 73 21.11 2.63 -10.41
C ALA A 73 20.24 2.06 -11.55
N ALA A 74 19.88 0.78 -11.46
CA ALA A 74 18.98 0.14 -12.41
C ALA A 74 17.59 0.78 -12.40
N LEU A 75 17.05 1.10 -11.23
CA LEU A 75 15.75 1.73 -11.08
C LEU A 75 15.73 3.15 -11.66
N ALA A 76 16.76 3.96 -11.37
CA ALA A 76 16.90 5.29 -11.95
C ALA A 76 16.99 5.26 -13.48
N SER A 77 17.72 4.28 -14.05
CA SER A 77 17.79 4.09 -15.50
C SER A 77 16.43 3.72 -16.12
N ASN A 78 15.62 2.91 -15.43
CA ASN A 78 14.29 2.48 -15.91
C ASN A 78 13.25 3.60 -15.82
N LEU A 79 13.37 4.47 -14.81
CA LEU A 79 12.42 5.56 -14.60
C LEU A 79 12.72 6.78 -15.48
N GLY A 80 13.95 6.90 -15.99
CA GLY A 80 14.42 8.04 -16.76
C GLY A 80 14.86 9.21 -15.87
N THR A 81 15.46 10.24 -16.48
CA THR A 81 16.01 11.42 -15.77
C THR A 81 15.23 12.71 -16.03
N GLY A 82 14.03 12.62 -16.61
CA GLY A 82 13.19 13.77 -16.97
C GLY A 82 12.19 14.16 -15.86
N ASP A 83 11.53 15.31 -16.05
CA ASP A 83 10.46 15.80 -15.16
C ASP A 83 9.08 15.22 -15.52
N ASP A 84 9.03 14.15 -16.32
CA ASP A 84 7.79 13.51 -16.74
C ASP A 84 7.09 12.87 -15.54
N ALA A 85 6.12 13.61 -15.01
CA ALA A 85 5.41 13.23 -13.81
C ALA A 85 4.34 12.18 -14.13
N THR A 86 4.23 11.17 -13.26
CA THR A 86 3.31 10.06 -13.40
C THR A 86 2.13 10.24 -12.46
N ALA A 87 0.90 10.10 -12.98
CA ALA A 87 -0.28 10.00 -12.13
C ALA A 87 -0.24 8.67 -11.37
N VAL A 88 -0.38 8.74 -10.04
CA VAL A 88 -0.28 7.60 -9.12
C VAL A 88 -1.44 7.66 -8.14
N GLU A 89 -2.00 6.51 -7.82
CA GLU A 89 -3.04 6.37 -6.82
C GLU A 89 -2.56 5.52 -5.63
N ALA A 90 -2.68 6.06 -4.43
CA ALA A 90 -2.49 5.32 -3.18
C ALA A 90 -3.85 4.95 -2.60
N MET A 91 -4.14 3.66 -2.56
CA MET A 91 -5.43 3.11 -2.13
C MET A 91 -5.30 2.42 -0.77
N PHE A 92 -6.10 2.83 0.19
CA PHE A 92 -6.09 2.30 1.55
C PHE A 92 -7.48 1.90 2.03
N ARG A 93 -7.52 1.03 3.04
CA ARG A 93 -8.68 0.76 3.88
C ARG A 93 -8.33 1.07 5.32
N ILE A 94 -9.18 1.85 5.96
CA ILE A 94 -9.15 2.12 7.39
C ILE A 94 -10.24 1.25 8.03
N THR A 95 -9.83 0.35 8.91
CA THR A 95 -10.75 -0.50 9.68
C THR A 95 -10.68 -0.16 11.16
N VAL A 96 -11.82 0.18 11.74
CA VAL A 96 -11.99 0.33 13.18
C VAL A 96 -12.45 -1.00 13.75
N PHE A 97 -11.76 -1.44 14.79
CA PHE A 97 -12.06 -2.67 15.51
C PHE A 97 -12.45 -2.31 16.94
N ARG A 98 -13.44 -3.00 17.48
CA ARG A 98 -13.82 -2.91 18.90
C ARG A 98 -13.54 -4.23 19.60
N LEU A 99 -13.21 -4.17 20.88
CA LEU A 99 -13.02 -5.35 21.70
C LEU A 99 -14.34 -6.11 21.83
N VAL A 100 -14.29 -7.44 21.69
CA VAL A 100 -15.40 -8.31 22.06
C VAL A 100 -15.51 -8.27 23.57
N THR A 101 -16.63 -7.76 24.07
CA THR A 101 -16.94 -7.77 25.50
C THR A 101 -17.89 -8.95 25.71
N ASP A 102 -17.49 -9.93 26.52
CA ASP A 102 -18.42 -10.94 26.99
C ASP A 102 -19.52 -10.24 27.80
N ALA A 103 -20.78 -10.53 27.47
CA ALA A 103 -21.88 -10.17 28.35
C ALA A 103 -21.79 -11.07 29.58
N THR A 104 -21.40 -10.49 30.72
CA THR A 104 -21.50 -11.12 32.04
C THR A 104 -22.94 -11.56 32.33
#